data_AF-A0A286BWC0-F1
#
_entry.id   AF-A0A286BWC0-F1
#
_cell.length_a   1.000
_cell.length_b   1.000
_cell.length_c   1.000
_cell.angle_alpha   90.00
_cell.angle_beta   90.00
_cell.angle_gamma   90.00
#
_symmetry.space_group_name_H-M   'P 1'
#
loop_
_entity.id
_entity.type
_entity.pdbx_description
1 polymer ?
#
loop_
_entity_poly.entity_id
_entity_poly.type
_entity_poly.pdbx_seq_one_letter_code
_entity_poly.pdbx_strand_id
1 'polypeptide(L)'
;MEHCHCETLEELKLTIKQYGPGVLYRGQTHHYLSSDGSPSMPTSFQRHGCIPDLMIIWTYYAKKALQHLVRGWNDTGDSATNQAILQHYGFRSFFLDASGDPRVAAWLACNKFDSKYVVNLVEDCFEDPVWLRTLNAWFVPSEDIGHLYLISQKLLRQYELQAVHLSEIATDHGAPRYVRQDAYMVGPLVREGLDGDCIICHISAPAEVLRKFAEGYSAGWLFPDPSEDPVYRELLSMPWVKMRHLSNEGLEAFKRSLELPEYACHLQKHMPSSSAMYRPFWTRDLPPPPDCQTIITSQIVQILCGGALYHGASDPCFTLPEINKLLEKYNEISIELDGLVYHGMGTKYGKGVGIVKMPVNIVCVFEYGIDHPGLRIMGIGRFFGMHYRIDDNGYWKRVIHEEDCKCGSDHIDNISLLGRIDYSLRNRLLEDIGSDLYVQKGIDPTSDTLATWGEPY
;
A
#
# COMPACT_ATOMS: atom_id res chain seq x y z
N MET A 1 23.38 -12.96 -26.58
CA MET A 1 22.64 -13.89 -25.71
C MET A 1 22.75 -15.31 -26.25
N GLU A 2 23.12 -16.29 -25.42
CA GLU A 2 23.13 -17.72 -25.78
C GLU A 2 21.73 -18.33 -25.64
N HIS A 3 21.39 -19.31 -26.49
CA HIS A 3 20.14 -20.08 -26.39
C HIS A 3 20.46 -21.55 -26.15
N CYS A 4 19.93 -22.12 -25.07
CA CYS A 4 20.09 -23.53 -24.72
C CYS A 4 18.72 -24.21 -24.64
N HIS A 5 18.63 -25.43 -25.13
CA HIS A 5 17.49 -26.31 -24.86
C HIS A 5 17.98 -27.47 -24.00
N CYS A 6 17.34 -27.69 -22.85
CA CYS A 6 17.68 -28.77 -21.92
C CYS A 6 16.53 -29.77 -21.86
N GLU A 7 16.77 -31.00 -22.27
CA GLU A 7 15.79 -32.09 -22.24
C GLU A 7 15.86 -32.88 -20.93
N THR A 8 16.98 -32.79 -20.22
CA THR A 8 17.19 -33.54 -18.97
C THR A 8 17.53 -32.65 -17.77
N LEU A 9 17.28 -33.17 -16.56
CA LEU A 9 17.61 -32.48 -15.32
C LEU A 9 19.12 -32.21 -15.17
N GLU A 10 19.95 -33.14 -15.64
CA GLU A 10 21.41 -33.00 -15.54
C GLU A 10 21.95 -31.96 -16.53
N GLU A 11 21.40 -31.90 -17.76
CA GLU A 11 21.69 -30.82 -18.70
C GLU A 11 21.34 -29.46 -18.13
N LEU A 12 20.15 -29.32 -17.52
CA LEU A 12 19.71 -28.06 -16.92
C LEU A 12 20.66 -27.64 -15.77
N LYS A 13 21.01 -28.57 -14.87
CA LYS A 13 21.95 -28.30 -13.76
C LYS A 13 23.33 -27.87 -14.27
N LEU A 14 23.87 -28.57 -15.26
CA LEU A 14 25.18 -28.24 -15.85
C LEU A 14 25.16 -26.88 -16.54
N THR A 15 24.10 -26.62 -17.32
CA THR A 15 23.91 -25.34 -18.04
C THR A 15 23.79 -24.17 -17.09
N ILE A 16 23.10 -24.30 -15.96
CA ILE A 16 23.03 -23.23 -14.94
C ILE A 16 24.39 -23.06 -14.25
N LYS A 17 25.05 -24.16 -13.88
CA LYS A 17 26.32 -24.14 -13.14
C LYS A 17 27.45 -23.47 -13.91
N GLN A 18 27.45 -23.54 -15.24
CA GLN A 18 28.53 -22.98 -16.07
C GLN A 18 28.69 -21.46 -15.95
N TYR A 19 27.61 -20.74 -15.62
CA TYR A 19 27.63 -19.28 -15.55
C TYR A 19 28.18 -18.74 -14.22
N GLY A 20 28.27 -19.57 -13.18
CA GLY A 20 28.86 -19.19 -11.90
C GLY A 20 28.06 -18.12 -11.13
N PRO A 21 28.68 -17.47 -10.13
CA PRO A 21 28.03 -16.44 -9.32
C PRO A 21 27.84 -15.12 -10.08
N GLY A 22 26.96 -14.24 -9.57
CA GLY A 22 26.71 -12.90 -10.15
C GLY A 22 25.67 -12.89 -11.28
N VAL A 23 24.84 -13.93 -11.33
CA VAL A 23 23.72 -14.07 -12.28
C VAL A 23 22.41 -14.07 -11.50
N LEU A 24 21.41 -13.41 -12.05
CA LEU A 24 20.03 -13.42 -11.57
C LEU A 24 19.16 -14.22 -12.53
N TYR A 25 18.09 -14.82 -12.02
CA TYR A 25 17.23 -15.73 -12.75
C TYR A 25 15.81 -15.19 -12.83
N ARG A 26 15.19 -15.30 -14.00
CA ARG A 26 13.78 -14.99 -14.21
C ARG A 26 13.12 -16.14 -14.97
N GLY A 27 12.03 -16.67 -14.40
CA GLY A 27 11.25 -17.75 -14.98
C GLY A 27 9.97 -17.26 -15.62
N GLN A 28 9.61 -17.82 -16.78
CA GLN A 28 8.37 -17.51 -17.49
C GLN A 28 7.82 -18.76 -18.17
N THR A 29 6.50 -18.89 -18.21
CA THR A 29 5.81 -19.98 -18.91
C THR A 29 5.73 -19.76 -20.42
N HIS A 30 6.10 -18.58 -20.92
CA HIS A 30 6.06 -18.21 -22.33
C HIS A 30 7.28 -17.40 -22.70
N HIS A 31 7.73 -17.51 -23.95
CA HIS A 31 8.74 -16.65 -24.52
C HIS A 31 8.09 -15.37 -25.07
N TYR A 32 8.31 -14.24 -24.42
CA TYR A 32 7.87 -12.94 -24.92
C TYR A 32 8.99 -12.29 -25.73
N LEU A 33 8.66 -11.84 -26.94
CA LEU A 33 9.59 -11.21 -27.87
C LEU A 33 9.18 -9.77 -28.17
N SER A 34 10.17 -8.91 -28.27
CA SER A 34 10.03 -7.55 -28.78
C SER A 34 9.88 -7.56 -30.30
N SER A 35 9.53 -6.41 -30.89
CA SER A 35 9.33 -6.27 -32.34
C SER A 35 10.57 -6.59 -33.18
N ASP A 36 11.74 -6.49 -32.59
CA ASP A 36 13.04 -6.81 -33.19
C ASP A 36 13.46 -8.28 -32.99
N GLY A 37 12.64 -9.09 -32.31
CA GLY A 37 12.92 -10.50 -32.02
C GLY A 37 13.81 -10.72 -30.79
N SER A 38 14.19 -9.67 -30.05
CA SER A 38 14.88 -9.79 -28.76
C SER A 38 13.91 -10.20 -27.64
N PRO A 39 14.36 -10.83 -26.53
CA PRO A 39 13.49 -11.11 -25.41
C PRO A 39 12.89 -9.82 -24.83
N SER A 40 11.57 -9.81 -24.66
CA SER A 40 10.86 -8.69 -24.08
C SER A 40 10.70 -8.87 -22.58
N MET A 41 11.27 -7.95 -21.80
CA MET A 41 11.17 -7.93 -20.34
C MET A 41 10.54 -6.62 -19.83
N PRO A 42 9.27 -6.34 -20.18
CA PRO A 42 8.60 -5.14 -19.72
C PRO A 42 8.24 -5.21 -18.24
N THR A 43 8.17 -4.05 -17.60
CA THR A 43 7.65 -3.90 -16.24
C THR A 43 6.14 -4.11 -16.19
N SER A 44 5.60 -4.30 -14.99
CA SER A 44 4.16 -4.41 -14.79
C SER A 44 3.41 -3.10 -15.12
N PHE A 45 4.04 -1.93 -14.94
CA PHE A 45 3.46 -0.66 -15.42
C PHE A 45 3.43 -0.55 -16.94
N GLN A 46 4.47 -0.98 -17.65
CA GLN A 46 4.45 -0.99 -19.12
C GLN A 46 3.35 -1.90 -19.67
N ARG A 47 3.07 -3.03 -19.01
CA ARG A 47 2.04 -3.98 -19.44
C ARG A 47 0.61 -3.55 -19.12
N HIS A 48 0.39 -2.89 -17.97
CA HIS A 48 -0.97 -2.69 -17.45
C HIS A 48 -1.32 -1.23 -17.13
N GLY A 49 -0.36 -0.30 -17.27
CA GLY A 49 -0.51 1.09 -16.89
C GLY A 49 -0.41 1.33 -15.38
N CYS A 50 -0.18 2.60 -15.02
CA CYS A 50 -0.18 3.10 -13.66
C CYS A 50 -1.56 3.65 -13.30
N ILE A 51 -2.01 3.40 -12.06
CA ILE A 51 -3.17 4.06 -11.45
C ILE A 51 -2.60 4.96 -10.34
N PRO A 52 -2.42 6.28 -10.58
CA PRO A 52 -1.65 7.15 -9.70
C PRO A 52 -2.14 7.18 -8.25
N ASP A 53 -3.45 7.35 -8.04
CA ASP A 53 -4.03 7.42 -6.69
C ASP A 53 -3.78 6.13 -5.90
N LEU A 54 -3.99 4.99 -6.57
CA LEU A 54 -3.71 3.69 -5.98
C LEU A 54 -2.22 3.57 -5.64
N MET A 55 -1.32 3.97 -6.55
CA MET A 55 0.13 3.95 -6.30
C MET A 55 0.55 4.79 -5.11
N ILE A 56 -0.05 5.96 -4.91
CA ILE A 56 0.23 6.84 -3.77
C ILE A 56 -0.17 6.13 -2.46
N ILE A 57 -1.39 5.58 -2.40
CA ILE A 57 -1.90 4.87 -1.22
C ILE A 57 -1.04 3.64 -0.91
N TRP A 58 -0.70 2.86 -1.93
CA TRP A 58 0.18 1.69 -1.82
C TRP A 58 1.55 2.05 -1.26
N THR A 59 2.20 3.06 -1.85
CA THR A 59 3.53 3.51 -1.44
C THR A 59 3.53 3.96 0.02
N TYR A 60 2.48 4.67 0.45
CA TYR A 60 2.30 5.06 1.84
C TYR A 60 2.22 3.84 2.78
N TYR A 61 1.37 2.87 2.47
CA TYR A 61 1.20 1.71 3.35
C TYR A 61 2.38 0.75 3.34
N ALA A 62 3.10 0.62 2.23
CA ALA A 62 4.39 -0.08 2.22
C ALA A 62 5.38 0.61 3.15
N LYS A 63 5.53 1.93 3.03
CA LYS A 63 6.41 2.71 3.89
C LYS A 63 6.07 2.49 5.37
N LYS A 64 4.79 2.53 5.73
CA LYS A 64 4.35 2.28 7.12
C LYS A 64 4.66 0.84 7.57
N ALA A 65 4.40 -0.16 6.73
CA ALA A 65 4.75 -1.55 7.04
C ALA A 65 6.25 -1.75 7.26
N LEU A 66 7.11 -1.13 6.43
CA LEU A 66 8.56 -1.19 6.64
C LEU A 66 8.99 -0.48 7.93
N GLN A 67 8.43 0.69 8.22
CA GLN A 67 8.69 1.42 9.46
C GLN A 67 8.33 0.59 10.70
N HIS A 68 7.26 -0.21 10.64
CA HIS A 68 6.83 -1.05 11.76
C HIS A 68 7.60 -2.36 11.87
N LEU A 69 7.99 -2.98 10.76
CA LEU A 69 8.50 -4.36 10.73
C LEU A 69 10.02 -4.47 10.57
N VAL A 70 10.68 -3.44 10.06
CA VAL A 70 12.12 -3.46 9.74
C VAL A 70 12.87 -2.58 10.73
N ARG A 71 13.67 -3.21 11.59
CA ARG A 71 14.39 -2.51 12.64
C ARG A 71 15.42 -1.53 12.07
N GLY A 72 15.36 -0.28 12.53
CA GLY A 72 16.27 0.77 12.09
C GLY A 72 16.00 1.27 10.67
N TRP A 73 14.82 0.96 10.11
CA TRP A 73 14.37 1.53 8.85
C TRP A 73 14.25 3.05 8.97
N ASN A 74 15.23 3.76 8.44
CA ASN A 74 15.19 5.19 8.28
C ASN A 74 14.52 5.48 6.93
N ASP A 75 13.46 6.28 6.96
CA ASP A 75 12.81 6.76 5.75
C ASP A 75 13.80 7.61 4.94
N THR A 76 14.45 7.00 3.96
CA THR A 76 15.44 7.66 3.09
C THR A 76 14.78 8.52 2.02
N GLY A 77 13.45 8.57 1.96
CA GLY A 77 12.71 9.18 0.85
C GLY A 77 12.76 8.36 -0.44
N ASP A 78 13.35 7.16 -0.42
CA ASP A 78 13.45 6.31 -1.60
C ASP A 78 12.14 5.56 -1.88
N SER A 79 11.28 6.18 -2.69
CA SER A 79 10.04 5.55 -3.17
C SER A 79 10.27 4.29 -4.01
N ALA A 80 11.47 4.11 -4.57
CA ALA A 80 11.78 2.99 -5.45
C ALA A 80 11.87 1.68 -4.65
N THR A 81 12.49 1.70 -3.48
CA THR A 81 12.50 0.54 -2.57
C THR A 81 11.09 0.13 -2.12
N ASN A 82 10.23 1.10 -1.77
CA ASN A 82 8.84 0.82 -1.40
C ASN A 82 8.06 0.13 -2.54
N GLN A 83 8.12 0.67 -3.75
CA GLN A 83 7.42 0.12 -4.92
C GLN A 83 7.88 -1.30 -5.27
N ALA A 84 9.16 -1.57 -5.05
CA ALA A 84 9.76 -2.80 -5.48
C ALA A 84 9.54 -3.95 -4.49
N ILE A 85 9.48 -3.69 -3.19
CA ILE A 85 8.95 -4.67 -2.22
C ILE A 85 7.50 -5.02 -2.53
N LEU A 86 6.68 -4.00 -2.81
CA LEU A 86 5.26 -4.21 -3.11
C LEU A 86 5.02 -5.06 -4.36
N GLN A 87 5.96 -5.07 -5.31
CA GLN A 87 5.85 -5.89 -6.51
C GLN A 87 5.70 -7.38 -6.17
N HIS A 88 6.39 -7.86 -5.12
CA HIS A 88 6.26 -9.25 -4.63
C HIS A 88 4.91 -9.56 -3.98
N TYR A 89 4.12 -8.52 -3.67
CA TYR A 89 2.76 -8.63 -3.21
C TYR A 89 1.75 -8.41 -4.35
N GLY A 90 2.19 -8.34 -5.61
CA GLY A 90 1.32 -8.20 -6.78
C GLY A 90 1.06 -6.75 -7.20
N PHE A 91 1.76 -5.78 -6.60
CA PHE A 91 1.69 -4.40 -7.03
C PHE A 91 2.45 -4.17 -8.34
N ARG A 92 2.06 -3.12 -9.08
CA ARG A 92 2.72 -2.76 -10.33
C ARG A 92 3.85 -1.77 -10.05
N SER A 93 4.98 -1.91 -10.72
CA SER A 93 6.18 -1.11 -10.45
C SER A 93 6.94 -0.83 -11.74
N PHE A 94 8.00 -0.02 -11.62
CA PHE A 94 9.02 0.19 -12.65
C PHE A 94 10.16 -0.84 -12.59
N PHE A 95 10.05 -1.89 -11.80
CA PHE A 95 11.11 -2.86 -11.57
C PHE A 95 10.81 -4.21 -12.22
N LEU A 96 11.87 -4.95 -12.51
CA LEU A 96 11.79 -6.33 -12.95
C LEU A 96 12.14 -7.24 -11.78
N ASP A 97 11.22 -8.15 -11.44
CA ASP A 97 11.49 -9.21 -10.46
C ASP A 97 12.51 -10.20 -11.02
N ALA A 98 13.54 -10.48 -10.24
CA ALA A 98 14.46 -11.58 -10.47
C ALA A 98 14.72 -12.31 -9.16
N SER A 99 15.32 -13.50 -9.25
CA SER A 99 15.73 -14.29 -8.09
C SER A 99 17.21 -14.61 -8.18
N GLY A 100 17.91 -14.66 -7.05
CA GLY A 100 19.24 -15.27 -6.98
C GLY A 100 19.20 -16.81 -6.97
N ASP A 101 18.04 -17.42 -6.69
CA ASP A 101 17.85 -18.87 -6.66
C ASP A 101 17.24 -19.37 -7.99
N PRO A 102 17.99 -20.13 -8.81
CA PRO A 102 17.48 -20.63 -10.09
C PRO A 102 16.28 -21.56 -9.94
N ARG A 103 16.07 -22.19 -8.77
CA ARG A 103 14.94 -23.10 -8.53
C ARG A 103 13.62 -22.34 -8.41
N VAL A 104 13.66 -21.12 -7.85
CA VAL A 104 12.50 -20.21 -7.81
C VAL A 104 12.09 -19.84 -9.23
N ALA A 105 13.06 -19.48 -10.08
CA ALA A 105 12.80 -19.19 -11.49
C ALA A 105 12.27 -20.43 -12.24
N ALA A 106 12.86 -21.62 -12.02
CA ALA A 106 12.36 -22.86 -12.62
C ALA A 106 10.92 -23.15 -12.22
N TRP A 107 10.58 -22.94 -10.94
CA TRP A 107 9.22 -23.09 -10.45
C TRP A 107 8.25 -22.14 -11.17
N LEU A 108 8.60 -20.85 -11.29
CA LEU A 108 7.78 -19.86 -12.02
C LEU A 108 7.68 -20.16 -13.53
N ALA A 109 8.70 -20.78 -14.11
CA ALA A 109 8.72 -21.15 -15.52
C ALA A 109 7.80 -22.35 -15.86
N CYS A 110 7.46 -23.18 -14.87
CA CYS A 110 6.55 -24.33 -15.05
C CYS A 110 5.19 -24.17 -14.36
N ASN A 111 4.90 -23.00 -13.79
CA ASN A 111 3.65 -22.71 -13.09
C ASN A 111 3.04 -21.40 -13.60
N LYS A 112 1.83 -21.48 -14.17
CA LYS A 112 1.10 -20.32 -14.69
C LYS A 112 0.27 -19.67 -13.59
N PHE A 113 0.48 -18.38 -13.37
CA PHE A 113 -0.37 -17.58 -12.47
C PHE A 113 -1.78 -17.45 -13.03
N ASP A 114 -2.77 -17.62 -12.16
CA ASP A 114 -4.18 -17.37 -12.44
C ASP A 114 -4.84 -16.71 -11.22
N SER A 115 -5.92 -15.95 -11.44
CA SER A 115 -6.63 -15.25 -10.38
C SER A 115 -8.09 -15.02 -10.73
N LYS A 116 -8.94 -14.96 -9.70
CA LYS A 116 -10.37 -14.74 -9.84
C LYS A 116 -10.93 -13.98 -8.65
N TYR A 117 -11.86 -13.07 -8.92
CA TYR A 117 -12.65 -12.46 -7.87
C TYR A 117 -13.61 -13.46 -7.24
N VAL A 118 -13.56 -13.56 -5.92
CA VAL A 118 -14.44 -14.40 -5.11
C VAL A 118 -15.15 -13.52 -4.09
N VAL A 119 -16.41 -13.83 -3.84
CA VAL A 119 -17.24 -13.18 -2.83
C VAL A 119 -17.49 -14.19 -1.72
N ASN A 120 -17.11 -13.84 -0.49
CA ASN A 120 -17.20 -14.71 0.68
C ASN A 120 -18.25 -14.14 1.64
N LEU A 121 -19.16 -14.99 2.12
CA LEU A 121 -20.07 -14.63 3.22
C LEU A 121 -19.32 -14.81 4.53
N VAL A 122 -19.21 -13.75 5.31
CA VAL A 122 -18.66 -13.80 6.66
C VAL A 122 -19.55 -12.99 7.60
N GLU A 123 -19.23 -13.06 8.88
CA GLU A 123 -19.81 -12.24 9.93
C GLU A 123 -18.72 -11.30 10.44
N ASP A 124 -19.07 -10.07 10.78
CA ASP A 124 -18.14 -9.17 11.48
C ASP A 124 -17.98 -9.58 12.96
N CYS A 125 -17.25 -8.79 13.75
CA CYS A 125 -17.02 -9.12 15.16
C CYS A 125 -18.28 -9.03 16.05
N PHE A 126 -19.39 -8.52 15.52
CA PHE A 126 -20.69 -8.45 16.18
C PHE A 126 -21.70 -9.45 15.60
N GLU A 127 -21.23 -10.42 14.82
CA GLU A 127 -22.05 -11.41 14.12
C GLU A 127 -22.94 -10.82 13.01
N ASP A 128 -22.68 -9.57 12.59
CA ASP A 128 -23.41 -8.93 11.50
C ASP A 128 -22.90 -9.47 10.14
N PRO A 129 -23.77 -10.04 9.29
CA PRO A 129 -23.34 -10.69 8.04
C PRO A 129 -22.93 -9.69 6.96
N VAL A 130 -21.82 -9.97 6.27
CA VAL A 130 -21.28 -9.15 5.18
C VAL A 130 -20.70 -9.99 4.04
N TRP A 131 -20.70 -9.43 2.85
CA TRP A 131 -20.01 -9.99 1.69
C TRP A 131 -18.61 -9.38 1.53
N LEU A 132 -17.57 -10.22 1.46
CA LEU A 132 -16.21 -9.75 1.21
C LEU A 132 -15.71 -10.19 -0.16
N ARG A 133 -15.38 -9.21 -1.02
CA ARG A 133 -14.75 -9.43 -2.32
C ARG A 133 -13.23 -9.50 -2.17
N THR A 134 -12.66 -10.63 -2.57
CA THR A 134 -11.22 -10.91 -2.59
C THR A 134 -10.75 -11.26 -3.99
N LEU A 135 -9.47 -11.07 -4.28
CA LEU A 135 -8.82 -11.53 -5.51
C LEU A 135 -8.04 -12.80 -5.17
N ASN A 136 -8.70 -13.96 -5.27
CA ASN A 136 -8.04 -15.24 -5.01
C ASN A 136 -7.06 -15.52 -6.15
N ALA A 137 -5.87 -15.97 -5.81
CA ALA A 137 -4.81 -16.27 -6.76
C ALA A 137 -4.24 -17.66 -6.54
N TRP A 138 -3.80 -18.30 -7.60
CA TRP A 138 -3.17 -19.61 -7.54
C TRP A 138 -2.25 -19.81 -8.73
N PHE A 139 -1.52 -20.91 -8.71
CA PHE A 139 -0.65 -21.33 -9.78
C PHE A 139 -1.13 -22.67 -10.33
N VAL A 140 -1.30 -22.73 -11.65
CA VAL A 140 -1.65 -23.95 -12.38
C VAL A 140 -0.38 -24.51 -13.01
N PRO A 141 0.00 -25.77 -12.75
CA PRO A 141 1.12 -26.40 -13.43
C PRO A 141 0.93 -26.34 -14.95
N SER A 142 1.96 -25.89 -15.67
CA SER A 142 1.99 -25.94 -17.13
C SER A 142 2.62 -27.25 -17.59
N GLU A 143 2.20 -27.76 -18.75
CA GLU A 143 2.84 -28.88 -19.44
C GLU A 143 3.70 -28.41 -20.63
N ASP A 144 3.76 -27.11 -20.88
CA ASP A 144 4.47 -26.51 -21.99
C ASP A 144 5.97 -26.38 -21.71
N ILE A 145 6.71 -25.87 -22.69
CA ILE A 145 8.11 -25.48 -22.51
C ILE A 145 8.16 -24.25 -21.61
N GLY A 146 8.92 -24.33 -20.52
CA GLY A 146 9.23 -23.17 -19.68
C GLY A 146 10.52 -22.49 -20.10
N HIS A 147 10.64 -21.21 -19.76
CA HIS A 147 11.72 -20.34 -20.17
C HIS A 147 12.43 -19.73 -18.95
N LEU A 148 13.74 -19.91 -18.89
CA LEU A 148 14.61 -19.33 -17.88
C LEU A 148 15.58 -18.34 -18.53
N TYR A 149 15.61 -17.13 -18.00
CA TYR A 149 16.50 -16.07 -18.44
C TYR A 149 17.52 -15.79 -17.35
N LEU A 150 18.79 -15.78 -17.76
CA LEU A 150 19.93 -15.49 -16.90
C LEU A 150 20.38 -14.06 -17.19
N ILE A 151 20.34 -13.22 -16.17
CA ILE A 151 20.63 -11.79 -16.22
C ILE A 151 21.96 -11.54 -15.53
N SER A 152 22.91 -10.90 -16.20
CA SER A 152 24.24 -10.63 -15.62
C SER A 152 24.22 -9.37 -14.76
N GLN A 153 24.54 -9.50 -13.48
CA GLN A 153 24.70 -8.32 -12.61
C GLN A 153 25.85 -7.42 -13.07
N LYS A 154 26.87 -7.98 -13.72
CA LYS A 154 27.97 -7.19 -14.29
C LYS A 154 27.47 -6.30 -15.43
N LEU A 155 26.66 -6.84 -16.34
CA LEU A 155 26.09 -6.08 -17.45
C LEU A 155 25.12 -5.03 -16.92
N LEU A 156 24.25 -5.38 -15.97
CA LEU A 156 23.36 -4.39 -15.32
C LEU A 156 24.14 -3.16 -14.81
N ARG A 157 25.25 -3.36 -14.10
CA ARG A 157 26.12 -2.25 -13.64
C ARG A 157 26.75 -1.47 -14.79
N GLN A 158 27.11 -2.11 -15.88
CA GLN A 158 27.66 -1.44 -17.07
C GLN A 158 26.63 -0.56 -17.78
N TYR A 159 25.36 -0.94 -17.74
CA TYR A 159 24.23 -0.15 -18.24
C TYR A 159 23.64 0.79 -17.16
N GLU A 160 24.34 1.01 -16.04
CA GLU A 160 23.90 1.85 -14.93
C GLU A 160 22.54 1.44 -14.32
N LEU A 161 22.16 0.17 -14.46
CA LEU A 161 20.98 -0.42 -13.84
C LEU A 161 21.33 -1.01 -12.48
N GLN A 162 20.49 -0.71 -11.49
CA GLN A 162 20.65 -1.27 -10.14
C GLN A 162 20.02 -2.66 -10.07
N ALA A 163 20.65 -3.51 -9.25
CA ALA A 163 20.14 -4.81 -8.86
C ALA A 163 20.27 -4.91 -7.33
N VAL A 164 19.17 -4.70 -6.62
CA VAL A 164 19.15 -4.66 -5.14
C VAL A 164 18.61 -5.97 -4.62
N HIS A 165 19.31 -6.59 -3.65
CA HIS A 165 18.84 -7.77 -2.96
C HIS A 165 17.86 -7.36 -1.85
N LEU A 166 16.65 -7.92 -1.86
CA LEU A 166 15.61 -7.54 -0.91
C LEU A 166 15.78 -8.09 0.51
N SER A 167 16.69 -9.05 0.73
CA SER A 167 17.03 -9.54 2.07
C SER A 167 17.70 -8.48 2.95
N GLU A 168 18.20 -7.39 2.36
CA GLU A 168 18.65 -6.21 3.13
C GLU A 168 17.51 -5.58 3.94
N ILE A 169 16.27 -5.90 3.59
CA ILE A 169 15.04 -5.42 4.23
C ILE A 169 14.44 -6.56 5.06
N ALA A 170 15.24 -7.13 5.96
CA ALA A 170 14.80 -8.20 6.82
C ALA A 170 13.84 -7.69 7.91
N THR A 171 12.72 -8.39 8.09
CA THR A 171 11.82 -8.15 9.22
C THR A 171 12.35 -8.82 10.49
N ASP A 172 11.98 -8.29 11.66
CA ASP A 172 12.44 -8.85 12.95
C ASP A 172 12.01 -10.31 13.16
N HIS A 173 10.87 -10.70 12.60
CA HIS A 173 10.27 -12.02 12.69
C HIS A 173 9.65 -12.46 11.36
N GLY A 174 9.36 -13.75 11.22
CA GLY A 174 8.67 -14.30 10.04
C GLY A 174 9.57 -14.47 8.82
N ALA A 175 8.97 -14.83 7.69
CA ALA A 175 9.66 -15.06 6.42
C ALA A 175 8.89 -14.39 5.28
N PRO A 176 9.15 -13.10 5.00
CA PRO A 176 8.53 -12.38 3.90
C PRO A 176 8.75 -13.06 2.55
N ARG A 177 7.80 -12.92 1.62
CA ARG A 177 7.88 -13.47 0.25
C ARG A 177 9.21 -13.23 -0.44
N TYR A 178 9.70 -11.98 -0.41
CA TYR A 178 10.94 -11.59 -1.08
C TYR A 178 12.18 -12.28 -0.48
N VAL A 179 12.15 -12.67 0.80
CA VAL A 179 13.22 -13.46 1.42
C VAL A 179 13.15 -14.91 0.93
N ARG A 180 11.96 -15.54 0.92
CA ARG A 180 11.80 -16.93 0.44
C ARG A 180 12.13 -17.08 -1.05
N GLN A 181 11.87 -16.04 -1.83
CA GLN A 181 12.12 -16.02 -3.27
C GLN A 181 13.56 -15.63 -3.63
N ASP A 182 14.44 -15.37 -2.65
CA ASP A 182 15.78 -14.82 -2.88
C ASP A 182 15.74 -13.62 -3.85
N ALA A 183 14.83 -12.70 -3.58
CA ALA A 183 14.37 -11.74 -4.57
C ALA A 183 15.35 -10.58 -4.78
N TYR A 184 15.47 -10.20 -6.05
CA TYR A 184 16.19 -9.04 -6.52
C TYR A 184 15.27 -8.13 -7.32
N MET A 185 15.51 -6.83 -7.15
CA MET A 185 14.88 -5.77 -7.93
C MET A 185 15.85 -5.26 -8.97
N VAL A 186 15.51 -5.43 -10.25
CA VAL A 186 16.30 -4.87 -11.36
C VAL A 186 15.60 -3.63 -11.92
N GLY A 187 16.26 -2.48 -11.89
CA GLY A 187 15.69 -1.22 -12.40
C GLY A 187 16.16 0.04 -11.67
N PRO A 188 15.39 1.15 -11.75
CA PRO A 188 14.09 1.29 -12.42
C PRO A 188 14.18 1.25 -13.95
N LEU A 189 13.18 0.66 -14.61
CA LEU A 189 13.05 0.48 -16.06
C LEU A 189 11.89 1.32 -16.59
N VAL A 190 12.18 2.52 -17.10
CA VAL A 190 11.16 3.55 -17.37
C VAL A 190 10.67 3.54 -18.83
N ARG A 191 11.50 3.14 -19.80
CA ARG A 191 11.19 3.30 -21.24
C ARG A 191 10.93 1.99 -21.97
N GLU A 192 11.90 1.06 -22.03
CA GLU A 192 11.85 -0.09 -22.96
C GLU A 192 12.02 -1.46 -22.28
N GLY A 193 11.78 -1.56 -20.96
CA GLY A 193 11.98 -2.81 -20.23
C GLY A 193 13.47 -3.08 -20.01
N LEU A 194 13.83 -4.31 -19.63
CA LEU A 194 15.24 -4.69 -19.52
C LEU A 194 15.80 -4.96 -20.91
N ASP A 195 16.94 -4.32 -21.22
CA ASP A 195 17.68 -4.54 -22.46
C ASP A 195 18.11 -6.02 -22.58
N GLY A 196 17.90 -6.60 -23.76
CA GLY A 196 18.29 -7.97 -24.09
C GLY A 196 19.80 -8.21 -23.94
N ASP A 197 20.62 -7.17 -24.06
CA ASP A 197 22.07 -7.25 -23.84
C ASP A 197 22.43 -7.64 -22.40
N CYS A 198 21.56 -7.34 -21.42
CA CYS A 198 21.77 -7.78 -20.03
C CYS A 198 21.47 -9.27 -19.82
N ILE A 199 20.83 -9.93 -20.78
CA ILE A 199 20.48 -11.35 -20.75
C ILE A 199 21.59 -12.16 -21.41
N ILE A 200 22.34 -12.89 -20.60
CA ILE A 200 23.48 -13.67 -21.07
C ILE A 200 23.04 -15.02 -21.65
N CYS A 201 21.94 -15.60 -21.15
CA CYS A 201 21.44 -16.88 -21.60
C CYS A 201 19.92 -16.98 -21.48
N HIS A 202 19.31 -17.63 -22.46
CA HIS A 202 17.94 -18.11 -22.45
C HIS A 202 17.94 -19.65 -22.51
N ILE A 203 17.50 -20.27 -21.43
CA ILE A 203 17.34 -21.73 -21.33
C ILE A 203 15.86 -22.07 -21.51
N SER A 204 15.56 -22.97 -22.44
CA SER A 204 14.23 -23.57 -22.60
C SER A 204 14.28 -25.03 -22.14
N ALA A 205 13.25 -25.49 -21.43
CA ALA A 205 13.17 -26.87 -20.96
C ALA A 205 11.71 -27.32 -20.80
N PRO A 206 11.40 -28.62 -20.97
CA PRO A 206 10.09 -29.15 -20.66
C PRO A 206 9.69 -28.89 -19.20
N ALA A 207 8.41 -28.60 -18.94
CA ALA A 207 7.91 -28.34 -17.58
C ALA A 207 8.23 -29.47 -16.58
N GLU A 208 8.26 -30.73 -17.01
CA GLU A 208 8.65 -31.86 -16.15
C GLU A 208 10.09 -31.72 -15.61
N VAL A 209 11.03 -31.30 -16.47
CA VAL A 209 12.43 -31.09 -16.09
C VAL A 209 12.55 -29.94 -15.09
N LEU A 210 11.85 -28.83 -15.37
CA LEU A 210 11.81 -27.65 -14.50
C LEU A 210 11.18 -27.97 -13.14
N ARG A 211 10.09 -28.75 -13.11
CA ARG A 211 9.45 -29.22 -11.86
C ARG A 211 10.38 -30.08 -11.03
N LYS A 212 11.12 -31.02 -11.65
CA LYS A 212 12.14 -31.83 -10.97
C LYS A 212 13.29 -30.96 -10.43
N PHE A 213 13.69 -29.94 -11.16
CA PHE A 213 14.72 -29.01 -10.70
C PHE A 213 14.27 -28.12 -9.54
N ALA A 214 12.99 -27.72 -9.56
CA ALA A 214 12.34 -26.94 -8.51
C ALA A 214 11.76 -27.79 -7.37
N GLU A 215 12.13 -29.07 -7.27
CA GLU A 215 11.62 -29.97 -6.24
C GLU A 215 11.84 -29.39 -4.83
N GLY A 216 10.80 -29.46 -3.99
CA GLY A 216 10.75 -28.83 -2.67
C GLY A 216 10.12 -27.44 -2.63
N TYR A 217 9.88 -26.81 -3.78
CA TYR A 217 9.19 -25.52 -3.87
C TYR A 217 7.70 -25.71 -4.15
N SER A 218 6.87 -24.94 -3.46
CA SER A 218 5.41 -24.94 -3.64
C SER A 218 4.87 -23.52 -3.60
N ALA A 219 3.63 -23.33 -4.05
CA ALA A 219 2.96 -22.03 -3.97
C ALA A 219 2.88 -21.54 -2.52
N GLY A 220 2.49 -22.40 -1.57
CA GLY A 220 2.43 -22.04 -0.15
C GLY A 220 3.80 -21.73 0.47
N TRP A 221 4.87 -22.34 -0.04
CA TRP A 221 6.22 -22.00 0.40
C TRP A 221 6.67 -20.65 -0.18
N LEU A 222 6.53 -20.42 -1.49
CA LEU A 222 6.95 -19.18 -2.17
C LEU A 222 6.08 -17.96 -1.83
N PHE A 223 4.82 -18.20 -1.49
CA PHE A 223 3.80 -17.20 -1.16
C PHE A 223 3.18 -17.54 0.20
N PRO A 224 3.94 -17.34 1.30
CA PRO A 224 3.50 -17.64 2.66
C PRO A 224 2.17 -17.00 3.04
N ASP A 225 1.47 -17.70 3.94
CA ASP A 225 0.27 -17.21 4.60
C ASP A 225 0.58 -16.00 5.50
N PRO A 226 -0.38 -15.10 5.79
CA PRO A 226 -0.19 -13.97 6.71
C PRO A 226 0.33 -14.36 8.11
N SER A 227 0.11 -15.60 8.54
CA SER A 227 0.70 -16.11 9.79
C SER A 227 2.23 -16.22 9.75
N GLU A 228 2.84 -16.39 8.56
CA GLU A 228 4.28 -16.52 8.36
C GLU A 228 4.94 -15.28 7.73
N ASP A 229 4.18 -14.50 6.95
CA ASP A 229 4.64 -13.27 6.30
C ASP A 229 4.07 -12.02 7.00
N PRO A 230 4.86 -11.33 7.84
CA PRO A 230 4.38 -10.18 8.60
C PRO A 230 4.04 -8.98 7.72
N VAL A 231 4.75 -8.78 6.60
CA VAL A 231 4.47 -7.69 5.66
C VAL A 231 3.13 -7.93 4.98
N TYR A 232 2.89 -9.17 4.54
CA TYR A 232 1.60 -9.54 3.95
C TYR A 232 0.45 -9.34 4.93
N ARG A 233 0.63 -9.78 6.18
CA ARG A 233 -0.35 -9.59 7.25
C ARG A 233 -0.69 -8.12 7.48
N GLU A 234 0.31 -7.25 7.50
CA GLU A 234 0.09 -5.83 7.69
C GLU A 234 -0.65 -5.20 6.50
N LEU A 235 -0.27 -5.52 5.27
CA LEU A 235 -0.97 -5.05 4.07
C LEU A 235 -2.43 -5.52 4.01
N LEU A 236 -2.74 -6.71 4.54
CA LEU A 236 -4.11 -7.23 4.65
C LEU A 236 -4.89 -6.68 5.85
N SER A 237 -4.23 -5.99 6.81
CA SER A 237 -4.90 -5.40 7.98
C SER A 237 -5.56 -4.06 7.68
N MET A 238 -5.39 -3.56 6.45
CA MET A 238 -6.06 -2.36 5.97
C MET A 238 -7.59 -2.52 6.00
N PRO A 239 -8.34 -1.44 6.28
CA PRO A 239 -9.79 -1.50 6.37
C PRO A 239 -10.42 -2.01 5.07
N TRP A 240 -11.54 -2.70 5.19
CA TRP A 240 -12.40 -3.02 4.06
C TRP A 240 -13.24 -1.80 3.72
N VAL A 241 -13.49 -1.56 2.43
CA VAL A 241 -14.26 -0.40 1.95
C VAL A 241 -15.52 -0.89 1.27
N LYS A 242 -16.66 -0.29 1.63
CA LYS A 242 -17.96 -0.60 1.02
C LYS A 242 -17.90 -0.44 -0.49
N MET A 243 -18.41 -1.45 -1.20
CA MET A 243 -18.55 -1.42 -2.65
C MET A 243 -19.75 -0.54 -3.02
N ARG A 244 -19.46 0.66 -3.53
CA ARG A 244 -20.48 1.60 -4.03
C ARG A 244 -21.16 1.01 -5.29
N HIS A 245 -22.43 1.36 -5.50
CA HIS A 245 -23.27 0.97 -6.65
C HIS A 245 -23.86 -0.46 -6.63
N LEU A 246 -23.79 -1.17 -5.51
CA LEU A 246 -24.64 -2.34 -5.29
C LEU A 246 -25.98 -1.89 -4.68
N SER A 247 -27.04 -2.69 -4.88
CA SER A 247 -28.33 -2.43 -4.22
C SER A 247 -28.13 -2.35 -2.71
N ASN A 248 -28.74 -1.34 -2.08
CA ASN A 248 -28.80 -1.28 -0.62
C ASN A 248 -29.81 -2.29 -0.05
N GLU A 249 -30.57 -2.99 -0.91
CA GLU A 249 -31.43 -4.10 -0.50
C GLU A 249 -30.58 -5.37 -0.29
N GLY A 250 -30.41 -5.78 0.97
CA GLY A 250 -29.72 -7.01 1.35
C GLY A 250 -28.44 -6.78 2.12
N LEU A 251 -27.55 -7.78 2.10
CA LEU A 251 -26.26 -7.75 2.79
C LEU A 251 -25.29 -6.81 2.10
N GLU A 252 -24.58 -6.01 2.89
CA GLU A 252 -23.57 -5.09 2.37
C GLU A 252 -22.33 -5.85 1.89
N ALA A 253 -21.72 -5.34 0.82
CA ALA A 253 -20.49 -5.90 0.27
C ALA A 253 -19.33 -4.93 0.39
N PHE A 254 -18.17 -5.47 0.76
CA PHE A 254 -16.93 -4.74 0.96
C PHE A 254 -15.80 -5.35 0.14
N LYS A 255 -14.82 -4.53 -0.21
CA LYS A 255 -13.58 -4.95 -0.89
C LYS A 255 -12.37 -4.45 -0.10
N ARG A 256 -11.21 -5.05 -0.33
CA ARG A 256 -9.95 -4.55 0.25
C ARG A 256 -9.71 -3.09 -0.15
N SER A 257 -9.23 -2.26 0.78
CA SER A 257 -8.64 -0.94 0.44
C SER A 257 -7.46 -1.09 -0.51
N LEU A 258 -6.67 -2.13 -0.28
CA LEU A 258 -5.51 -2.53 -1.06
C LEU A 258 -5.77 -3.90 -1.68
N GLU A 259 -6.10 -3.93 -2.96
CA GLU A 259 -6.37 -5.20 -3.66
C GLU A 259 -5.08 -5.99 -3.89
N LEU A 260 -5.01 -7.19 -3.31
CA LEU A 260 -3.85 -8.09 -3.34
C LEU A 260 -4.25 -9.46 -3.89
N PRO A 261 -3.36 -10.16 -4.63
CA PRO A 261 -3.50 -11.58 -4.87
C PRO A 261 -3.44 -12.38 -3.56
N GLU A 262 -4.52 -13.08 -3.23
CA GLU A 262 -4.64 -13.90 -2.03
C GLU A 262 -4.47 -15.39 -2.37
N TYR A 263 -3.32 -15.97 -2.02
CA TYR A 263 -2.94 -17.36 -2.36
C TYR A 263 -3.49 -18.44 -1.44
N ALA A 264 -3.94 -18.04 -0.24
CA ALA A 264 -4.50 -18.92 0.78
C ALA A 264 -5.80 -18.33 1.31
N CYS A 265 -6.75 -19.21 1.65
CA CYS A 265 -8.00 -18.81 2.29
C CYS A 265 -7.72 -18.52 3.78
N HIS A 266 -7.46 -17.26 4.10
CA HIS A 266 -7.18 -16.78 5.46
C HIS A 266 -8.35 -15.98 6.05
N LEU A 267 -9.46 -15.85 5.31
CA LEU A 267 -10.68 -15.24 5.83
C LEU A 267 -11.29 -16.16 6.89
N GLN A 268 -11.65 -15.56 8.02
CA GLN A 268 -12.32 -16.24 9.11
C GLN A 268 -13.82 -16.10 8.94
N LYS A 269 -14.60 -17.09 9.40
CA LYS A 269 -16.07 -16.98 9.40
C LYS A 269 -16.51 -15.76 10.22
N HIS A 270 -15.93 -15.58 11.41
CA HIS A 270 -16.13 -14.42 12.26
C HIS A 270 -14.88 -13.54 12.16
N MET A 271 -15.02 -12.36 11.59
CA MET A 271 -13.89 -11.45 11.40
C MET A 271 -13.49 -10.82 12.74
N PRO A 272 -12.18 -10.58 12.98
CA PRO A 272 -11.74 -9.97 14.23
C PRO A 272 -12.22 -8.52 14.31
N SER A 273 -12.34 -7.99 15.53
CA SER A 273 -12.75 -6.59 15.73
C SER A 273 -11.82 -5.59 15.06
N SER A 274 -10.54 -5.92 14.90
CA SER A 274 -9.59 -5.12 14.16
C SER A 274 -9.84 -5.06 12.65
N SER A 275 -10.81 -5.78 12.09
CA SER A 275 -11.19 -5.67 10.66
C SER A 275 -12.34 -4.69 10.48
N ALA A 276 -12.03 -3.41 10.26
CA ALA A 276 -13.06 -2.41 9.99
C ALA A 276 -13.71 -2.65 8.62
N MET A 277 -15.05 -2.67 8.61
CA MET A 277 -15.91 -2.69 7.44
C MET A 277 -16.40 -1.26 7.19
N TYR A 278 -15.54 -0.46 6.58
CA TYR A 278 -15.74 0.98 6.48
C TYR A 278 -16.82 1.33 5.44
N ARG A 279 -17.85 2.03 5.93
CA ARG A 279 -18.80 2.78 5.12
C ARG A 279 -18.31 4.22 5.02
N PRO A 280 -18.25 4.83 3.83
CA PRO A 280 -17.86 6.23 3.70
C PRO A 280 -18.70 7.14 4.60
N PHE A 281 -18.06 7.93 5.45
CA PHE A 281 -18.75 8.93 6.27
C PHE A 281 -17.87 10.15 6.53
N TRP A 282 -18.49 11.26 6.86
CA TRP A 282 -17.87 12.50 7.32
C TRP A 282 -18.31 12.76 8.75
N THR A 283 -17.40 13.23 9.61
CA THR A 283 -17.74 13.38 11.04
C THR A 283 -18.87 14.38 11.27
N ARG A 284 -19.06 15.35 10.38
CA ARG A 284 -20.20 16.31 10.42
C ARG A 284 -21.57 15.68 10.25
N ASP A 285 -21.65 14.56 9.55
CA ASP A 285 -22.91 13.92 9.20
C ASP A 285 -23.32 12.86 10.23
N LEU A 286 -22.41 12.53 11.16
CA LEU A 286 -22.75 11.63 12.25
C LEU A 286 -23.76 12.31 13.19
N PRO A 287 -24.74 11.56 13.70
CA PRO A 287 -25.66 12.09 14.69
C PRO A 287 -24.88 12.57 15.93
N PRO A 288 -25.43 13.52 16.72
CA PRO A 288 -24.79 13.94 17.97
C PRO A 288 -24.45 12.73 18.84
N PRO A 289 -23.26 12.68 19.46
CA PRO A 289 -22.91 11.57 20.34
C PRO A 289 -23.96 11.42 21.45
N PRO A 290 -24.32 10.19 21.85
CA PRO A 290 -25.40 9.94 22.82
C PRO A 290 -25.27 10.73 24.13
N ASP A 291 -24.03 11.03 24.55
CA ASP A 291 -23.72 11.65 25.84
C ASP A 291 -23.39 13.15 25.78
N CYS A 292 -23.53 13.80 24.62
CA CYS A 292 -23.13 15.19 24.45
C CYS A 292 -24.32 16.17 24.51
N GLN A 293 -24.43 16.92 25.62
CA GLN A 293 -25.20 18.15 25.66
C GLN A 293 -24.51 19.18 24.77
N THR A 294 -25.13 19.48 23.61
CA THR A 294 -24.84 20.60 22.69
C THR A 294 -23.50 21.30 22.94
N ILE A 295 -22.44 20.81 22.30
CA ILE A 295 -21.14 21.46 22.31
C ILE A 295 -21.29 22.86 21.69
N ILE A 296 -20.75 23.84 22.40
CA ILE A 296 -20.54 25.22 21.96
C ILE A 296 -20.09 25.20 20.49
N THR A 297 -20.78 25.94 19.63
CA THR A 297 -20.42 26.11 18.22
C THR A 297 -19.02 26.70 18.09
N SER A 298 -18.00 25.85 18.14
CA SER A 298 -16.68 26.19 17.65
C SER A 298 -16.83 26.46 16.16
N GLN A 299 -16.32 27.60 15.72
CA GLN A 299 -16.22 27.92 14.29
C GLN A 299 -15.23 26.93 13.67
N ILE A 300 -15.73 25.81 13.19
CA ILE A 300 -14.96 24.77 12.50
C ILE A 300 -15.16 24.97 11.00
N VAL A 301 -14.06 25.00 10.25
CA VAL A 301 -14.10 24.79 8.80
C VAL A 301 -13.68 23.37 8.50
N GLN A 302 -14.39 22.73 7.57
CA GLN A 302 -14.10 21.37 7.16
C GLN A 302 -13.57 21.32 5.73
N ILE A 303 -12.59 20.47 5.51
CA ILE A 303 -11.93 20.23 4.23
C ILE A 303 -11.99 18.73 3.96
N LEU A 304 -12.76 18.33 2.96
CA LEU A 304 -12.94 16.93 2.58
C LEU A 304 -12.01 16.60 1.42
N CYS A 305 -11.18 15.56 1.58
CA CYS A 305 -10.20 15.17 0.58
C CYS A 305 -10.14 13.66 0.37
N GLY A 306 -9.58 13.27 -0.77
CA GLY A 306 -9.38 11.87 -1.15
C GLY A 306 -8.06 11.30 -0.65
N GLY A 307 -7.96 9.96 -0.67
CA GLY A 307 -6.77 9.19 -0.30
C GLY A 307 -5.46 9.71 -0.89
N ALA A 308 -5.42 10.02 -2.18
CA ALA A 308 -4.21 10.46 -2.85
C ALA A 308 -3.63 11.77 -2.27
N LEU A 309 -4.48 12.70 -1.85
CA LEU A 309 -4.02 13.96 -1.26
C LEU A 309 -3.45 13.74 0.15
N TYR A 310 -4.11 12.88 0.94
CA TYR A 310 -3.67 12.52 2.28
C TYR A 310 -2.35 11.74 2.25
N HIS A 311 -2.30 10.65 1.49
CA HIS A 311 -1.17 9.72 1.43
C HIS A 311 0.01 10.20 0.56
N GLY A 312 -0.16 11.32 -0.15
CA GLY A 312 0.87 11.90 -1.01
C GLY A 312 2.18 12.21 -0.28
N ALA A 313 3.28 12.20 -1.03
CA ALA A 313 4.59 12.61 -0.52
C ALA A 313 4.88 14.06 -0.94
N SER A 314 5.36 14.87 0.00
CA SER A 314 5.91 16.20 -0.24
C SER A 314 6.81 16.60 0.91
N ASP A 315 7.75 17.51 0.66
CA ASP A 315 8.49 18.15 1.73
C ASP A 315 7.54 18.89 2.68
N PRO A 316 7.83 18.92 4.00
CA PRO A 316 7.01 19.65 4.95
C PRO A 316 7.06 21.15 4.67
N CYS A 317 5.88 21.79 4.66
CA CYS A 317 5.76 23.23 4.46
C CYS A 317 5.28 23.90 5.75
N PHE A 318 6.06 24.84 6.27
CA PHE A 318 5.73 25.60 7.48
C PHE A 318 5.24 27.03 7.21
N THR A 319 5.14 27.42 5.93
CA THR A 319 4.54 28.69 5.50
C THR A 319 3.24 28.38 4.78
N LEU A 320 2.13 28.53 5.51
CA LEU A 320 0.81 28.05 5.09
C LEU A 320 -0.18 29.22 4.98
N PRO A 321 -0.04 30.11 3.98
CA PRO A 321 -0.81 31.35 3.89
C PRO A 321 -2.32 31.16 3.78
N GLU A 322 -2.81 30.16 3.05
CA GLU A 322 -4.25 29.91 2.93
C GLU A 322 -4.81 29.28 4.21
N ILE A 323 -4.06 28.38 4.86
CA ILE A 323 -4.43 27.83 6.17
C ILE A 323 -4.44 28.94 7.23
N ASN A 324 -3.47 29.86 7.22
CA ASN A 324 -3.44 31.00 8.14
C ASN A 324 -4.68 31.89 7.98
N LYS A 325 -5.11 32.17 6.75
CA LYS A 325 -6.38 32.91 6.49
C LYS A 325 -7.59 32.18 7.04
N LEU A 326 -7.64 30.85 6.91
CA LEU A 326 -8.72 30.06 7.53
C LEU A 326 -8.66 30.17 9.05
N LEU A 327 -7.47 30.07 9.65
CA LEU A 327 -7.30 30.25 11.08
C LEU A 327 -7.75 31.64 11.52
N GLU A 328 -7.55 32.73 10.76
CA GLU A 328 -8.09 34.05 11.16
C GLU A 328 -9.61 34.04 11.41
N LYS A 329 -10.36 33.23 10.65
CA LYS A 329 -11.83 33.15 10.71
C LYS A 329 -12.35 32.02 11.60
N TYR A 330 -11.62 30.91 11.72
CA TYR A 330 -12.07 29.69 12.39
C TYR A 330 -11.19 29.34 13.59
N ASN A 331 -11.79 28.70 14.59
CA ASN A 331 -11.06 28.19 15.75
C ASN A 331 -10.42 26.83 15.48
N GLU A 332 -10.98 26.08 14.54
CA GLU A 332 -10.52 24.76 14.17
C GLU A 332 -10.69 24.52 12.66
N ILE A 333 -9.73 23.82 12.09
CA ILE A 333 -9.74 23.35 10.70
C ILE A 333 -9.70 21.83 10.78
N SER A 334 -10.74 21.18 10.25
CA SER A 334 -10.82 19.72 10.13
C SER A 334 -10.53 19.31 8.69
N ILE A 335 -9.43 18.60 8.45
CA ILE A 335 -9.10 18.01 7.15
C ILE A 335 -9.41 16.53 7.23
N GLU A 336 -10.50 16.11 6.61
CA GLU A 336 -10.98 14.72 6.65
C GLU A 336 -10.72 13.99 5.34
N LEU A 337 -10.35 12.72 5.46
CA LEU A 337 -10.11 11.79 4.36
C LEU A 337 -11.41 11.00 4.05
N ASP A 338 -11.68 10.68 2.80
CA ASP A 338 -12.82 9.85 2.36
C ASP A 338 -12.76 8.35 2.75
N GLY A 339 -11.76 7.98 3.55
CA GLY A 339 -11.36 6.63 3.96
C GLY A 339 -10.89 6.59 5.41
N LEU A 340 -10.30 5.45 5.80
CA LEU A 340 -9.64 5.25 7.08
C LEU A 340 -8.15 4.93 6.87
N VAL A 341 -7.32 5.38 7.80
CA VAL A 341 -5.87 5.17 7.82
C VAL A 341 -5.52 4.17 8.91
N TYR A 342 -4.91 3.05 8.53
CA TYR A 342 -4.44 2.06 9.49
C TYR A 342 -3.02 2.38 9.96
N HIS A 343 -2.83 2.38 11.30
CA HIS A 343 -1.54 2.64 11.96
C HIS A 343 -1.08 1.47 12.85
N GLY A 344 -1.62 0.25 12.67
CA GLY A 344 -1.25 -0.89 13.52
C GLY A 344 -1.98 -0.96 14.88
N MET A 345 -2.96 -0.10 15.13
CA MET A 345 -3.56 0.12 16.46
C MET A 345 -4.90 -0.61 16.70
N GLY A 346 -5.03 -1.84 16.19
CA GLY A 346 -6.23 -2.67 16.41
C GLY A 346 -7.49 -2.08 15.78
N THR A 347 -8.46 -1.66 16.60
CA THR A 347 -9.74 -1.06 16.14
C THR A 347 -9.63 0.44 15.87
N LYS A 348 -8.46 1.05 16.11
CA LYS A 348 -8.25 2.49 15.98
C LYS A 348 -7.63 2.85 14.63
N TYR A 349 -8.26 3.83 13.97
CA TYR A 349 -7.87 4.31 12.65
C TYR A 349 -7.75 5.84 12.63
N GLY A 350 -6.88 6.36 11.78
CA GLY A 350 -6.86 7.77 11.42
C GLY A 350 -7.98 8.10 10.42
N LYS A 351 -8.53 9.31 10.51
CA LYS A 351 -9.58 9.82 9.60
C LYS A 351 -9.24 11.15 8.96
N GLY A 352 -8.13 11.76 9.36
CA GLY A 352 -7.77 13.10 8.91
C GLY A 352 -6.85 13.83 9.87
N VAL A 353 -6.50 15.07 9.54
CA VAL A 353 -5.68 15.94 10.38
C VAL A 353 -6.51 17.16 10.80
N GLY A 354 -6.41 17.52 12.07
CA GLY A 354 -7.05 18.71 12.62
C GLY A 354 -6.03 19.75 13.05
N ILE A 355 -6.44 21.01 13.01
CA ILE A 355 -5.69 22.15 13.53
C ILE A 355 -6.62 22.88 14.47
N VAL A 356 -6.23 23.04 15.74
CA VAL A 356 -7.01 23.81 16.72
C VAL A 356 -6.18 24.95 17.28
N LYS A 357 -6.79 26.13 17.37
CA LYS A 357 -6.18 27.27 18.06
C LYS A 357 -6.10 27.03 19.55
N MET A 358 -4.97 27.42 20.11
CA MET A 358 -4.71 27.45 21.53
C MET A 358 -4.38 28.87 21.98
N PRO A 359 -4.39 29.15 23.30
CA PRO A 359 -3.94 30.44 23.81
C PRO A 359 -2.51 30.80 23.33
N VAL A 360 -2.20 32.10 23.29
CA VAL A 360 -0.83 32.61 23.04
C VAL A 360 -0.28 32.34 21.61
N ASN A 361 -1.13 32.44 20.59
CA ASN A 361 -0.78 32.23 19.16
C ASN A 361 -0.15 30.85 18.88
N ILE A 362 -0.54 29.85 19.66
CA ILE A 362 -0.17 28.46 19.47
C ILE A 362 -1.30 27.75 18.74
N VAL A 363 -0.95 26.82 17.87
CA VAL A 363 -1.87 25.86 17.26
C VAL A 363 -1.41 24.45 17.57
N CYS A 364 -2.36 23.56 17.80
CA CYS A 364 -2.11 22.12 17.90
C CYS A 364 -2.53 21.45 16.59
N VAL A 365 -1.60 20.69 16.00
CA VAL A 365 -1.83 19.87 14.81
C VAL A 365 -1.94 18.42 15.26
N PHE A 366 -3.12 17.83 15.13
CA PHE A 366 -3.45 16.50 15.63
C PHE A 366 -4.06 15.63 14.54
N GLU A 367 -4.19 14.33 14.79
CA GLU A 367 -4.91 13.41 13.89
C GLU A 367 -6.30 13.08 14.47
N TYR A 368 -7.34 13.06 13.63
CA TYR A 368 -8.64 12.54 14.03
C TYR A 368 -8.58 11.02 14.10
N GLY A 369 -8.87 10.49 15.29
CA GLY A 369 -8.93 9.07 15.55
C GLY A 369 -10.36 8.56 15.60
N ILE A 370 -10.60 7.41 14.97
CA ILE A 370 -11.87 6.69 14.98
C ILE A 370 -11.66 5.32 15.61
N ASP A 371 -12.50 4.95 16.56
CA ASP A 371 -12.62 3.58 17.03
C ASP A 371 -13.71 2.87 16.19
N HIS A 372 -13.29 1.92 15.36
CA HIS A 372 -14.14 1.30 14.34
C HIS A 372 -14.01 -0.24 14.32
N PRO A 373 -14.53 -0.95 15.33
CA PRO A 373 -14.63 -2.41 15.27
C PRO A 373 -15.67 -2.86 14.25
N GLY A 374 -15.32 -3.80 13.36
CA GLY A 374 -16.29 -4.36 12.40
C GLY A 374 -17.04 -3.28 11.61
N LEU A 375 -18.37 -3.33 11.60
CA LEU A 375 -19.26 -2.36 10.96
C LEU A 375 -19.59 -1.11 11.80
N ARG A 376 -19.14 -1.04 13.06
CA ARG A 376 -19.62 -0.05 14.03
C ARG A 376 -18.59 1.05 14.28
N ILE A 377 -19.07 2.28 14.38
CA ILE A 377 -18.29 3.43 14.86
C ILE A 377 -18.55 3.55 16.35
N MET A 378 -17.55 3.32 17.19
CA MET A 378 -17.69 3.31 18.66
C MET A 378 -17.20 4.60 19.31
N GLY A 379 -16.37 5.36 18.62
CA GLY A 379 -15.83 6.60 19.16
C GLY A 379 -15.07 7.43 18.14
N ILE A 380 -15.04 8.73 18.39
CA ILE A 380 -14.23 9.70 17.66
C ILE A 380 -13.47 10.52 18.69
N GLY A 381 -12.20 10.78 18.40
CA GLY A 381 -11.36 11.60 19.25
C GLY A 381 -10.20 12.20 18.50
N ARG A 382 -9.31 12.82 19.26
CA ARG A 382 -8.05 13.38 18.76
C ARG A 382 -6.93 12.50 19.27
N PHE A 383 -6.08 12.03 18.36
CA PHE A 383 -4.77 11.50 18.75
C PHE A 383 -3.84 12.67 19.04
N PHE A 384 -3.00 12.53 20.07
CA PHE A 384 -2.11 13.62 20.50
C PHE A 384 -1.27 14.12 19.32
N GLY A 385 -1.19 15.45 19.22
CA GLY A 385 -0.56 16.16 18.12
C GLY A 385 0.77 16.80 18.49
N MET A 386 1.20 17.73 17.65
CA MET A 386 2.37 18.58 17.87
C MET A 386 1.97 20.05 17.85
N HIS A 387 2.66 20.86 18.67
CA HIS A 387 2.33 22.26 18.86
C HIS A 387 3.29 23.20 18.12
N TYR A 388 2.71 24.26 17.53
CA TYR A 388 3.43 25.24 16.72
C TYR A 388 2.99 26.65 17.10
N ARG A 389 3.94 27.59 17.14
CA ARG A 389 3.66 29.02 17.25
C ARG A 389 3.72 29.64 15.86
N ILE A 390 2.72 30.44 15.51
CA ILE A 390 2.71 31.22 14.27
C ILE A 390 3.39 32.56 14.55
N ASP A 391 4.43 32.89 13.79
CA ASP A 391 5.11 34.18 13.90
C ASP A 391 4.44 35.27 13.04
N ASP A 392 4.95 36.51 13.14
CA ASP A 392 4.39 37.67 12.43
C ASP A 392 4.49 37.56 10.89
N ASN A 393 5.35 36.67 10.37
CA ASN A 393 5.45 36.37 8.94
C ASN A 393 4.53 35.22 8.51
N GLY A 394 3.75 34.66 9.43
CA GLY A 394 2.89 33.50 9.20
C GLY A 394 3.66 32.18 9.14
N TYR A 395 4.91 32.14 9.60
CA TYR A 395 5.71 30.92 9.66
C TYR A 395 5.43 30.14 10.94
N TRP A 396 5.30 28.82 10.81
CA TRP A 396 4.97 27.92 11.91
C TRP A 396 6.25 27.35 12.54
N LYS A 397 6.53 27.75 13.78
CA LYS A 397 7.68 27.29 14.53
C LYS A 397 7.26 26.28 15.59
N ARG A 398 7.86 25.07 15.56
CA ARG A 398 7.65 24.03 16.58
C ARG A 398 7.95 24.59 17.98
N VAL A 399 7.07 24.33 18.95
CA VAL A 399 7.23 24.71 20.36
C VAL A 399 6.93 23.54 21.28
N ILE A 400 7.83 23.23 22.22
CA ILE A 400 7.60 22.14 23.19
C ILE A 400 6.40 22.49 24.07
N HIS A 401 5.43 21.58 24.14
CA HIS A 401 4.19 21.72 24.91
C HIS A 401 3.92 20.44 25.72
N GLU A 402 3.21 20.57 26.84
CA GLU A 402 2.95 19.43 27.75
C GLU A 402 2.02 18.38 27.15
N GLU A 403 1.16 18.79 26.22
CA GLU A 403 0.21 17.94 25.47
C GLU A 403 0.81 17.38 24.17
N ASP A 404 2.11 17.60 23.91
CA ASP A 404 2.78 17.00 22.76
C ASP A 404 2.69 15.47 22.80
N CYS A 405 2.52 14.85 21.63
CA CYS A 405 2.54 13.41 21.50
C CYS A 405 3.86 12.82 22.01
N LYS A 406 3.75 11.75 22.81
CA LYS A 406 4.89 11.10 23.47
C LYS A 406 5.42 9.90 22.69
N CYS A 407 5.00 9.69 21.45
CA CYS A 407 5.42 8.56 20.62
C CYS A 407 6.86 8.65 20.12
N GLY A 408 7.52 9.81 20.28
CA GLY A 408 8.90 10.05 19.85
C GLY A 408 9.07 10.39 18.36
N SER A 409 7.98 10.53 17.59
CA SER A 409 7.96 11.01 16.21
C SER A 409 7.52 12.48 16.15
N ASP A 410 8.07 13.26 15.22
CA ASP A 410 7.70 14.68 15.03
C ASP A 410 6.38 14.87 14.26
N HIS A 411 5.71 13.79 13.85
CA HIS A 411 4.47 13.83 13.04
C HIS A 411 4.60 14.69 11.78
N ILE A 412 5.78 14.65 11.13
CA ILE A 412 6.08 15.51 9.99
C ILE A 412 5.15 15.28 8.79
N ASP A 413 4.63 14.05 8.63
CA ASP A 413 3.65 13.69 7.60
C ASP A 413 2.39 14.57 7.67
N ASN A 414 1.96 14.97 8.89
CA ASN A 414 0.82 15.88 9.07
C ASN A 414 1.13 17.27 8.51
N ILE A 415 2.34 17.79 8.73
CA ILE A 415 2.77 19.09 8.18
C ILE A 415 2.92 19.03 6.66
N SER A 416 3.44 17.93 6.12
CA SER A 416 3.47 17.71 4.67
C SER A 416 2.06 17.72 4.07
N LEU A 417 1.08 17.12 4.73
CA LEU A 417 -0.33 17.20 4.33
C LEU A 417 -0.84 18.66 4.35
N LEU A 418 -0.57 19.41 5.42
CA LEU A 418 -0.97 20.82 5.49
C LEU A 418 -0.42 21.63 4.30
N GLY A 419 0.83 21.39 3.91
CA GLY A 419 1.43 22.00 2.72
C GLY A 419 0.68 21.68 1.43
N ARG A 420 0.26 20.42 1.24
CA ARG A 420 -0.55 20.00 0.09
C ARG A 420 -1.96 20.62 0.09
N ILE A 421 -2.58 20.74 1.26
CA ILE A 421 -3.88 21.39 1.43
C ILE A 421 -3.78 22.88 1.10
N ASP A 422 -2.78 23.57 1.65
CA ASP A 422 -2.54 25.00 1.38
C ASP A 422 -2.32 25.26 -0.12
N TYR A 423 -1.51 24.42 -0.77
CA TYR A 423 -1.33 24.47 -2.23
C TYR A 423 -2.65 24.23 -2.97
N SER A 424 -3.46 23.27 -2.52
CA SER A 424 -4.73 22.92 -3.15
C SER A 424 -5.78 24.02 -3.01
N LEU A 425 -5.85 24.70 -1.87
CA LEU A 425 -6.68 25.89 -1.65
C LEU A 425 -6.26 27.02 -2.61
N ARG A 426 -4.96 27.32 -2.66
CA ARG A 426 -4.39 28.39 -3.49
C ARG A 426 -4.68 28.19 -4.98
N ASN A 427 -4.61 26.95 -5.45
CA ASN A 427 -4.82 26.57 -6.85
C ASN A 427 -6.28 26.20 -7.16
N ARG A 428 -7.22 26.40 -6.23
CA ARG A 428 -8.66 26.10 -6.39
C ARG A 428 -8.94 24.64 -6.78
N LEU A 429 -8.15 23.71 -6.24
CA LEU A 429 -8.39 22.27 -6.33
C LEU A 429 -9.36 21.78 -5.22
N LEU A 430 -9.49 22.60 -4.18
CA LEU A 430 -10.52 22.49 -3.14
C LEU A 430 -11.57 23.57 -3.42
N GLU A 431 -12.81 23.15 -3.65
CA GLU A 431 -13.94 24.03 -3.97
C GLU A 431 -14.70 24.37 -2.69
N ASP A 432 -14.94 25.66 -2.43
CA ASP A 432 -15.84 26.10 -1.36
C ASP A 432 -17.28 25.87 -1.81
N ILE A 433 -17.99 24.98 -1.13
CA ILE A 433 -19.39 24.65 -1.44
C ILE A 433 -20.38 25.29 -0.45
N GLY A 434 -19.90 26.26 0.36
CA GLY A 434 -20.67 26.95 1.39
C GLY A 434 -20.75 26.19 2.70
N SER A 435 -21.32 26.81 3.73
CA SER A 435 -21.46 26.22 5.08
C SER A 435 -20.14 25.79 5.70
N ASP A 436 -19.10 26.61 5.54
CA ASP A 436 -17.75 26.40 6.07
C ASP A 436 -17.14 25.04 5.63
N LEU A 437 -17.37 24.67 4.36
CA LEU A 437 -17.01 23.38 3.79
C LEU A 437 -16.27 23.54 2.46
N TYR A 438 -15.06 22.97 2.40
CA TYR A 438 -14.26 22.84 1.20
C TYR A 438 -14.20 21.37 0.79
N VAL A 439 -14.32 21.09 -0.50
CA VAL A 439 -14.32 19.71 -1.02
C VAL A 439 -13.34 19.59 -2.18
N GLN A 440 -12.48 18.59 -2.13
CA GLN A 440 -11.62 18.27 -3.26
C GLN A 440 -12.46 17.82 -4.45
N LYS A 441 -12.15 18.37 -5.63
CA LYS A 441 -12.87 18.01 -6.85
C LYS A 441 -12.91 16.49 -7.06
N GLY A 442 -14.12 15.96 -7.26
CA GLY A 442 -14.36 14.52 -7.47
C GLY A 442 -14.60 13.72 -6.19
N ILE A 443 -14.52 14.34 -5.01
CA ILE A 443 -14.91 13.71 -3.74
C ILE A 443 -16.40 13.91 -3.50
N ASP A 444 -17.06 12.83 -3.09
CA ASP A 444 -18.46 12.83 -2.70
C ASP A 444 -18.60 13.38 -1.28
N PRO A 445 -19.25 14.54 -1.07
CA PRO A 445 -19.39 15.14 0.25
C PRO A 445 -20.47 14.47 1.10
N THR A 446 -21.13 13.43 0.59
CA THR A 446 -22.21 12.75 1.31
C THR A 446 -21.71 11.50 2.04
N SER A 447 -22.19 11.33 3.27
CA SER A 447 -21.99 10.10 4.02
C SER A 447 -22.94 8.99 3.59
N ASP A 448 -22.52 7.75 3.78
CA ASP A 448 -23.41 6.60 3.75
C ASP A 448 -24.40 6.70 4.92
N THR A 449 -25.70 6.60 4.63
CA THR A 449 -26.75 6.77 5.63
C THR A 449 -26.75 5.70 6.72
N LEU A 450 -26.09 4.56 6.49
CA LEU A 450 -25.92 3.50 7.48
C LEU A 450 -24.66 3.66 8.33
N ALA A 451 -23.82 4.65 8.06
CA ALA A 451 -22.70 5.00 8.92
C ALA A 451 -23.21 5.79 10.13
N THR A 452 -23.44 5.08 11.24
CA THR A 452 -23.95 5.66 12.50
C THR A 452 -23.16 5.10 13.68
N TRP A 453 -23.37 5.69 14.87
CA TRP A 453 -22.82 5.16 16.12
C TRP A 453 -23.28 3.73 16.35
N GLY A 454 -22.34 2.86 16.73
CA GLY A 454 -22.67 1.53 17.23
C GLY A 454 -23.32 1.60 18.61
N GLU A 455 -24.20 0.65 18.90
CA GLU A 455 -24.68 0.44 20.26
C GLU A 455 -23.55 -0.18 21.11
N PRO A 456 -23.28 0.36 22.32
CA PRO A 456 -22.40 -0.30 23.29
C PRO A 456 -22.92 -1.69 23.65
N TYR A 457 -22.01 -2.63 23.86
CA TYR A 457 -22.31 -4.00 24.31
C TYR A 457 -22.96 -4.08 25.69
#